data_AF-J0YWM8-F1
#
_entry.id   AF-J0YWM8-F1
#
_cell.length_a   1.000
_cell.length_b   1.000
_cell.length_c   1.000
_cell.angle_alpha   90.00
_cell.angle_beta   90.00
_cell.angle_gamma   90.00
#
_symmetry.space_group_name_H-M   'P 1'
#
loop_
_entity.id
_entity.type
_entity.pdbx_description
1 polymer ?
#
loop_
_entity_poly.entity_id
_entity_poly.type
_entity_poly.pdbx_seq_one_letter_code
_entity_poly.pdbx_strand_id
1 'polypeptide(L)'
;MRRISSEGLTLIKQWEGLRLNAYQDIACVWTIGYGHTSKAGKPLVKKGMCITRQQAEEILCEDLKQFETAVEKAVTVSLTDEQFAALVSFCYNVGIKAFCHSTLLKKLNKGDYEAVPTELQKWNKVGGKPLQGLANRRAAEAGLWAKGSYVSSNYQRVETKAATGLLKIEALAPIIGSCSGLGGLLAGNGPIQWALAGIMVLAACTGIVFVAKRFREQRL
;
A
#
# COMPACT_ATOMS: atom_id res chain seq x y z
N MET A 1 -11.19 -16.25 19.58
CA MET A 1 -10.17 -15.25 19.93
C MET A 1 -9.40 -14.95 18.67
N ARG A 2 -9.28 -13.67 18.31
CA ARG A 2 -8.50 -13.25 17.14
C ARG A 2 -7.03 -13.63 17.30
N ARG A 3 -6.38 -13.93 16.17
CA ARG A 3 -4.96 -14.25 16.08
C ARG A 3 -4.26 -13.19 15.25
N ILE A 4 -2.98 -12.98 15.52
CA ILE A 4 -2.13 -12.12 14.69
C ILE A 4 -2.04 -12.65 13.25
N SER A 5 -1.99 -11.74 12.27
CA SER A 5 -1.76 -12.09 10.87
C SER A 5 -0.33 -12.60 10.62
N SER A 6 -0.12 -13.26 9.48
CA SER A 6 1.20 -13.81 9.12
C SER A 6 2.26 -12.71 8.95
N GLU A 7 1.84 -11.56 8.45
CA GLU A 7 2.62 -10.34 8.26
C GLU A 7 3.00 -9.73 9.61
N GLY A 8 2.06 -9.68 10.55
CA GLY A 8 2.33 -9.26 11.92
C GLY A 8 3.32 -10.16 12.63
N LEU A 9 3.15 -11.47 12.51
CA LEU A 9 4.08 -12.44 13.08
C LEU A 9 5.49 -12.27 12.49
N THR A 10 5.58 -12.06 11.17
CA THR A 10 6.85 -11.81 10.48
C THR A 10 7.51 -10.52 10.96
N LEU A 11 6.72 -9.45 11.14
CA LEU A 11 7.20 -8.18 11.68
C LEU A 11 7.81 -8.36 13.08
N ILE A 12 7.12 -9.07 13.98
CA ILE A 12 7.62 -9.34 15.34
C ILE A 12 8.93 -10.13 15.27
N LYS A 13 8.96 -11.22 14.48
CA LYS A 13 10.17 -12.05 14.30
C LYS A 13 11.37 -11.23 13.82
N GLN A 14 11.15 -10.28 12.91
CA GLN A 14 12.19 -9.40 12.39
C GLN A 14 12.78 -8.48 13.47
N TRP A 15 11.93 -7.92 14.34
CA TRP A 15 12.36 -6.96 15.36
C TRP A 15 12.96 -7.59 16.62
N GLU A 16 12.44 -8.74 17.06
CA GLU A 16 12.98 -9.45 18.21
C GLU A 16 14.27 -10.20 17.87
N GLY A 17 14.35 -10.72 16.65
CA GLY A 17 15.45 -11.56 16.22
C GLY A 17 15.41 -12.97 16.85
N LEU A 18 16.08 -13.92 16.21
CA LEU A 18 16.09 -15.31 16.64
C LEU A 18 17.38 -15.66 17.39
N ARG A 19 17.23 -16.24 18.59
CA ARG A 19 18.32 -16.79 19.39
C ARG A 19 18.00 -18.24 19.81
N LEU A 20 18.64 -19.20 19.15
CA LEU A 20 18.39 -20.64 19.40
C LEU A 20 19.00 -21.15 20.70
N ASN A 21 20.05 -20.49 21.19
CA ASN A 21 20.69 -20.80 22.46
C ASN A 21 20.26 -19.79 23.52
N ALA A 22 19.96 -20.27 24.73
CA ALA A 22 19.65 -19.41 25.86
C ALA A 22 20.82 -18.46 26.18
N TYR A 23 20.52 -17.18 26.35
CA TYR A 23 21.48 -16.13 26.71
C TYR A 23 20.94 -15.30 27.88
N GLN A 24 21.81 -14.57 28.56
CA GLN A 24 21.39 -13.59 29.55
C GLN A 24 21.28 -12.21 28.90
N ASP A 25 20.14 -11.55 29.10
CA ASP A 25 19.97 -10.16 28.70
C ASP A 25 20.75 -9.19 29.61
N ILE A 26 20.64 -7.88 29.33
CA ILE A 26 21.28 -6.83 30.15
C ILE A 26 20.79 -6.79 31.60
N ALA A 27 19.65 -7.42 31.90
CA ALA A 27 19.07 -7.55 33.24
C ALA A 27 19.41 -8.91 33.89
N CYS A 28 20.35 -9.67 33.32
CA CYS A 28 20.78 -10.99 33.76
C CYS A 28 19.67 -12.06 33.73
N VAL A 29 18.60 -11.84 32.97
CA VAL A 29 17.48 -12.78 32.81
C VAL A 29 17.77 -13.75 31.67
N TRP A 30 17.52 -15.04 31.89
CA TRP A 30 17.63 -16.06 30.85
C TRP A 30 16.53 -15.89 29.80
N THR A 31 16.95 -15.71 28.56
CA THR A 31 16.09 -15.42 27.39
C THR A 31 16.44 -16.36 26.24
N ILE A 32 15.43 -16.79 25.47
CA ILE A 32 15.60 -17.67 24.30
C ILE A 32 14.57 -17.37 23.21
N GLY A 33 14.82 -17.83 21.98
CA GLY A 33 13.91 -17.70 20.85
C GLY A 33 13.77 -16.25 20.41
N TYR A 34 12.53 -15.75 20.38
CA TYR A 34 12.16 -14.38 20.03
C TYR A 34 11.90 -13.52 21.27
N GLY A 35 12.73 -13.63 22.30
CA GLY A 35 12.58 -12.85 23.54
C GLY A 35 11.81 -13.55 24.67
N HIS A 36 11.59 -14.87 24.58
CA HIS A 36 10.90 -15.64 25.62
C HIS A 36 11.73 -15.71 26.90
N THR A 37 11.08 -15.51 28.05
CA THR A 37 11.66 -15.66 29.38
C THR A 37 10.77 -16.54 30.24
N SER A 38 11.32 -17.15 31.29
CA SER A 38 10.57 -17.98 32.24
C SER A 38 9.40 -17.26 32.94
N LYS A 39 9.36 -15.91 32.89
CA LYS A 39 8.24 -15.11 33.40
C LYS A 39 7.01 -15.16 32.48
N ALA A 40 7.20 -15.40 31.19
CA ALA A 40 6.12 -15.54 30.23
C ALA A 40 5.39 -16.88 30.37
N GLY A 41 6.02 -17.88 30.98
CA GLY A 41 5.43 -19.17 31.27
C GLY A 41 6.39 -20.32 30.97
N LYS A 42 5.82 -21.44 30.53
CA LYS A 42 6.61 -22.57 30.02
C LYS A 42 7.02 -22.28 28.57
N PRO A 43 8.22 -22.71 28.13
CA PRO A 43 9.22 -23.44 28.89
C PRO A 43 10.07 -22.55 29.82
N LEU A 44 10.47 -23.09 30.99
CA LEU A 44 11.41 -22.39 31.86
C LEU A 44 12.81 -22.37 31.21
N VAL A 45 13.27 -21.17 30.87
CA VAL A 45 14.58 -20.94 30.25
C VAL A 45 15.68 -21.10 31.29
N LYS A 46 16.68 -21.91 30.95
CA LYS A 46 17.85 -22.19 31.79
C LYS A 46 19.14 -22.20 30.97
N LYS A 47 20.26 -22.01 31.65
CA LYS A 47 21.60 -22.06 31.04
C LYS A 47 21.79 -23.33 30.22
N GLY A 48 22.32 -23.19 29.01
CA GLY A 48 22.61 -24.31 28.11
C GLY A 48 21.39 -24.89 27.37
N MET A 49 20.19 -24.31 27.55
CA MET A 49 19.02 -24.68 26.76
C MET A 49 19.22 -24.27 25.29
N CYS A 50 18.89 -25.18 24.38
CA CYS A 50 18.89 -24.96 22.94
C CYS A 50 17.54 -25.41 22.38
N ILE A 51 17.04 -24.69 21.39
CA ILE A 51 15.77 -24.97 20.71
C ILE A 51 15.95 -24.90 19.19
N THR A 52 15.05 -25.53 18.45
CA THR A 52 14.97 -25.39 17.00
C THR A 52 14.25 -24.11 16.61
N ARG A 53 14.36 -23.69 15.34
CA ARG A 53 13.58 -22.56 14.82
C ARG A 53 12.07 -22.81 15.00
N GLN A 54 11.60 -24.00 14.68
CA GLN A 54 10.19 -24.36 14.83
C GLN A 54 9.72 -24.21 16.29
N GLN A 55 10.50 -24.72 17.25
CA GLN A 55 10.20 -24.56 18.68
C GLN A 55 10.18 -23.09 19.10
N ALA A 56 11.10 -22.26 18.59
CA ALA A 56 11.10 -20.83 18.87
C ALA A 56 9.83 -20.13 18.36
N GLU A 57 9.31 -20.56 17.20
CA GLU A 57 8.06 -20.04 16.65
C GLU A 57 6.84 -20.50 17.43
N GLU A 58 6.80 -21.76 17.86
CA GLU A 58 5.74 -22.29 18.73
C GLU A 58 5.69 -21.55 20.07
N ILE A 59 6.86 -21.32 20.68
CA ILE A 59 6.99 -20.52 21.92
C ILE A 59 6.50 -19.09 21.69
N LEU A 60 6.90 -18.44 20.59
CA LEU A 60 6.44 -17.09 20.26
C LEU A 60 4.91 -17.05 20.10
N CYS A 61 4.32 -18.00 19.38
CA CYS A 61 2.88 -18.08 19.20
C CYS A 61 2.14 -18.27 20.53
N GLU A 62 2.71 -19.03 21.48
CA GLU A 62 2.15 -19.18 22.83
C GLU A 62 2.24 -17.86 23.61
N ASP A 63 3.41 -17.23 23.61
CA ASP A 63 3.66 -15.95 24.28
C ASP A 63 2.74 -14.86 23.76
N LEU A 64 2.42 -14.86 22.46
CA LEU A 64 1.55 -13.85 21.84
C LEU A 64 0.11 -13.92 22.32
N LYS A 65 -0.39 -15.07 22.78
CA LYS A 65 -1.80 -15.23 23.18
C LYS A 65 -2.25 -14.24 24.24
N GLN A 66 -1.40 -13.93 25.22
CA GLN A 66 -1.75 -12.95 26.27
C GLN A 66 -1.83 -11.52 25.71
N PHE A 67 -0.99 -11.17 24.74
CA PHE A 67 -0.98 -9.85 24.11
C PHE A 67 -2.15 -9.71 23.13
N GLU A 68 -2.45 -10.75 22.35
CA GLU A 68 -3.66 -10.85 21.53
C GLU A 68 -4.91 -10.65 22.39
N THR A 69 -5.01 -11.38 23.52
CA THR A 69 -6.13 -11.26 24.45
C THR A 69 -6.22 -9.84 25.04
N ALA A 70 -5.09 -9.26 25.42
CA ALA A 70 -5.07 -7.93 26.01
C ALA A 70 -5.51 -6.86 25.01
N VAL A 71 -5.03 -6.92 23.77
CA VAL A 71 -5.42 -5.99 22.69
C VAL A 71 -6.90 -6.16 22.36
N GLU A 72 -7.37 -7.39 22.18
CA GLU A 72 -8.77 -7.69 21.88
C GLU A 72 -9.73 -7.16 22.96
N LYS A 73 -9.36 -7.28 24.25
CA LYS A 73 -10.18 -6.78 25.36
C LYS A 73 -10.13 -5.27 25.53
N ALA A 74 -9.00 -4.66 25.21
CA ALA A 74 -8.76 -3.25 25.48
C ALA A 74 -9.27 -2.34 24.36
N VAL A 75 -9.29 -2.82 23.12
CA VAL A 75 -9.80 -2.07 21.97
C VAL A 75 -11.31 -2.23 21.86
N THR A 76 -12.04 -1.10 21.81
CA THR A 76 -13.51 -1.08 21.74
C THR A 76 -14.06 -0.77 20.36
N VAL A 77 -13.18 -0.51 19.39
CA VAL A 77 -13.54 -0.18 18.01
C VAL A 77 -13.17 -1.32 17.05
N SER A 78 -13.80 -1.37 15.89
CA SER A 78 -13.50 -2.41 14.88
C SER A 78 -12.11 -2.20 14.28
N LEU A 79 -11.34 -3.28 14.13
CA LEU A 79 -10.01 -3.26 13.52
C LEU A 79 -9.91 -4.28 12.39
N THR A 80 -9.13 -3.96 11.36
CA THR A 80 -8.68 -4.95 10.36
C THR A 80 -7.57 -5.84 10.93
N ASP A 81 -7.25 -6.96 10.25
CA ASP A 81 -6.31 -7.95 10.77
C ASP A 81 -4.90 -7.37 10.92
N GLU A 82 -4.49 -6.52 9.99
CA GLU A 82 -3.19 -5.84 10.01
C GLU A 82 -3.15 -4.75 11.08
N GLN A 83 -4.26 -4.03 11.30
CA GLN A 83 -4.37 -3.06 12.39
C GLN A 83 -4.25 -3.74 13.75
N PHE A 84 -4.97 -4.84 13.95
CA PHE A 84 -4.85 -5.65 15.15
C PHE A 84 -3.42 -6.18 15.33
N ALA A 85 -2.82 -6.70 14.26
CA ALA A 85 -1.47 -7.23 14.28
C ALA A 85 -0.41 -6.18 14.64
N ALA A 86 -0.54 -4.95 14.12
CA ALA A 86 0.32 -3.82 14.48
C ALA A 86 0.23 -3.48 15.98
N LEU A 87 -0.98 -3.48 16.55
CA LEU A 87 -1.17 -3.25 17.99
C LEU A 87 -0.63 -4.40 18.84
N VAL A 88 -0.75 -5.65 18.39
CA VAL A 88 -0.14 -6.80 19.08
C VAL A 88 1.39 -6.69 19.07
N SER A 89 2.02 -6.34 17.94
CA SER A 89 3.47 -6.09 17.88
C SER A 89 3.91 -4.98 18.82
N PHE A 90 3.14 -3.88 18.85
CA PHE A 90 3.40 -2.76 19.73
C PHE A 90 3.26 -3.18 21.21
N CYS A 91 2.17 -3.86 21.55
CA CYS A 91 1.88 -4.36 22.90
C CYS A 91 2.94 -5.36 23.39
N TYR A 92 3.43 -6.25 22.51
CA TYR A 92 4.54 -7.16 22.81
C TYR A 92 5.81 -6.39 23.22
N ASN A 93 6.11 -5.29 22.52
CA ASN A 93 7.29 -4.49 22.80
C ASN A 93 7.22 -3.67 24.09
N VAL A 94 6.09 -2.99 24.32
CA VAL A 94 5.96 -2.05 25.45
C VAL A 94 5.37 -2.71 26.71
N GLY A 95 4.77 -3.89 26.55
CA GLY A 95 4.06 -4.62 27.58
C GLY A 95 2.59 -4.19 27.73
N ILE A 96 1.77 -5.13 28.21
CA ILE A 96 0.31 -5.00 28.35
C ILE A 96 -0.07 -3.75 29.18
N LYS A 97 0.60 -3.52 30.32
CA LYS A 97 0.27 -2.39 31.19
C LYS A 97 0.49 -1.05 30.49
N ALA A 98 1.61 -0.88 29.77
CA ALA A 98 1.91 0.36 29.07
C ALA A 98 0.93 0.58 27.90
N PHE A 99 0.62 -0.48 27.15
CA PHE A 99 -0.37 -0.44 26.08
C PHE A 99 -1.76 0.01 26.59
N CYS A 100 -2.28 -0.64 27.63
CA CYS A 100 -3.62 -0.35 28.16
C CYS A 100 -3.78 1.07 28.72
N HIS A 101 -2.69 1.71 29.15
CA HIS A 101 -2.73 3.08 29.68
C HIS A 101 -2.29 4.14 28.66
N SER A 102 -1.96 3.73 27.44
CA SER A 102 -1.40 4.61 26.41
C SER A 102 -2.41 5.64 25.90
N THR A 103 -1.91 6.82 25.53
CA THR A 103 -2.69 7.82 24.80
C THR A 103 -3.15 7.29 23.44
N LEU A 104 -2.35 6.41 22.82
CA LEU A 104 -2.70 5.69 21.59
C LEU A 104 -4.04 4.98 21.74
N LEU A 105 -4.17 4.09 22.73
CA LEU A 105 -5.40 3.32 22.93
C LEU A 105 -6.59 4.23 23.24
N LYS A 106 -6.38 5.28 24.07
CA LYS A 106 -7.43 6.25 24.39
C LYS A 106 -7.97 6.98 23.16
N LYS A 107 -7.10 7.34 22.21
CA LYS A 107 -7.51 7.99 20.95
C LYS A 107 -8.19 7.00 20.01
N LEU A 108 -7.61 5.81 19.86
CA LEU A 108 -8.18 4.75 19.02
C LEU A 108 -9.60 4.38 19.47
N ASN A 109 -9.83 4.20 20.78
CA ASN A 109 -11.15 3.86 21.30
C ASN A 109 -12.18 4.99 21.16
N LYS A 110 -11.75 6.22 20.85
CA LYS A 110 -12.62 7.33 20.47
C LYS A 110 -12.91 7.36 18.96
N GLY A 111 -12.41 6.39 18.20
CA GLY A 111 -12.55 6.31 16.74
C GLY A 111 -11.49 7.10 15.96
N ASP A 112 -10.43 7.59 16.62
CA ASP A 112 -9.36 8.33 15.95
C ASP A 112 -8.28 7.36 15.45
N TYR A 113 -8.57 6.70 14.32
CA TYR A 113 -7.67 5.75 13.66
C TYR A 113 -6.42 6.43 13.10
N GLU A 114 -6.55 7.65 12.59
CA GLU A 114 -5.48 8.43 11.95
C GLU A 114 -4.42 8.90 12.96
N ALA A 115 -4.78 9.05 14.23
CA ALA A 115 -3.81 9.36 15.26
C ALA A 115 -2.85 8.20 15.58
N VAL A 116 -3.21 6.94 15.28
CA VAL A 116 -2.43 5.77 15.71
C VAL A 116 -0.98 5.79 15.24
N PRO A 117 -0.66 6.02 13.95
CA PRO A 117 0.72 6.15 13.47
C PRO A 117 1.53 7.20 14.24
N THR A 118 0.94 8.37 14.50
CA THR A 118 1.62 9.46 15.21
C THR A 118 1.84 9.13 16.68
N GLU A 119 0.87 8.48 17.32
CA GLU A 119 1.01 8.04 18.71
C GLU A 119 2.04 6.92 18.86
N LEU A 120 2.15 6.00 17.89
CA LEU A 120 3.20 4.97 17.86
C LEU A 120 4.60 5.60 17.89
N GLN A 121 4.84 6.63 17.06
CA GLN A 121 6.15 7.28 16.97
C GLN A 121 6.65 7.91 18.27
N LYS A 122 5.76 8.22 19.23
CA LYS A 122 6.13 8.75 20.53
C LYS A 122 6.82 7.71 21.43
N TRP A 123 6.63 6.41 21.14
CA TRP A 123 7.20 5.30 21.89
C TRP A 123 8.56 4.87 21.32
N ASN A 124 9.48 5.84 21.21
CA ASN A 124 10.82 5.65 20.64
C ASN A 124 11.96 5.96 21.63
N LYS A 125 11.68 6.05 22.93
CA LYS A 125 12.65 6.46 23.96
C LYS A 125 12.93 5.36 24.97
N VAL A 126 14.19 5.28 25.41
CA VAL A 126 14.62 4.48 26.58
C VAL A 126 15.44 5.39 27.50
N GLY A 127 15.14 5.39 28.80
CA GLY A 127 15.78 6.31 29.75
C GLY A 127 15.64 7.79 29.37
N GLY A 128 14.53 8.16 28.70
CA GLY A 128 14.26 9.52 28.22
C GLY A 128 14.97 9.91 26.92
N LYS A 129 15.89 9.09 26.40
CA LYS A 129 16.63 9.36 25.16
C LYS A 129 16.02 8.64 23.96
N PRO A 130 15.87 9.29 22.80
CA PRO A 130 15.38 8.64 21.59
C PRO A 130 16.37 7.57 21.12
N LEU A 131 15.84 6.44 20.66
CA LEU A 131 16.58 5.34 20.05
C LEU A 131 16.09 5.11 18.63
N GLN A 132 17.01 5.19 17.66
CA GLN A 132 16.69 5.03 16.24
C GLN A 132 16.05 3.67 15.94
N GLY A 133 16.51 2.60 16.60
CA GLY A 133 15.93 1.26 16.42
C GLY A 133 14.44 1.21 16.79
N LEU A 134 14.04 1.88 17.88
CA LEU A 134 12.63 1.96 18.25
C LEU A 134 11.83 2.85 17.29
N ALA A 135 12.39 3.97 16.84
CA ALA A 135 11.74 4.80 15.83
C ALA A 135 11.45 4.00 14.55
N ASN A 136 12.43 3.24 14.06
CA ASN A 136 12.26 2.38 12.90
C ASN A 136 11.21 1.29 13.13
N ARG A 137 11.18 0.68 14.33
CA ARG A 137 10.14 -0.29 14.72
C ARG A 137 8.74 0.31 14.70
N ARG A 138 8.56 1.47 15.32
CA ARG A 138 7.29 2.20 15.32
C ARG A 138 6.85 2.57 13.90
N ALA A 139 7.79 2.93 13.02
CA ALA A 139 7.49 3.20 11.61
C ALA A 139 7.03 1.95 10.86
N ALA A 140 7.65 0.80 11.11
CA ALA A 140 7.23 -0.47 10.51
C ALA A 140 5.84 -0.92 11.01
N GLU A 141 5.57 -0.77 12.31
CA GLU A 141 4.23 -1.03 12.89
C GLU A 141 3.17 -0.09 12.32
N ALA A 142 3.48 1.20 12.16
CA ALA A 142 2.60 2.15 11.48
C ALA A 142 2.37 1.80 10.00
N GLY A 143 3.40 1.28 9.32
CA GLY A 143 3.27 0.77 7.96
C GLY A 143 2.35 -0.45 7.88
N LEU A 144 2.44 -1.37 8.84
CA LEU A 144 1.52 -2.50 8.93
C LEU A 144 0.08 -2.04 9.22
N TRP A 145 -0.09 -1.08 10.12
CA TRP A 145 -1.39 -0.44 10.39
C TRP A 145 -2.02 0.14 9.12
N ALA A 146 -1.24 0.89 8.34
CA ALA A 146 -1.69 1.52 7.10
C ALA A 146 -2.08 0.52 6.02
N LYS A 147 -1.41 -0.65 5.93
CA LYS A 147 -1.82 -1.74 5.02
C LYS A 147 -3.24 -2.21 5.29
N GLY A 148 -3.61 -2.28 6.58
CA GLY A 148 -4.95 -2.67 7.02
C GLY A 148 -6.04 -1.64 6.73
N SER A 149 -5.69 -0.38 6.44
CA SER A 149 -6.67 0.67 6.18
C SER A 149 -7.30 0.62 4.77
N TYR A 150 -6.97 -0.39 3.97
CA TYR A 150 -7.36 -0.53 2.55
C TYR A 150 -7.21 0.78 1.76
N VAL A 151 -6.08 0.88 1.04
CA VAL A 151 -6.05 1.63 -0.22
C VAL A 151 -7.01 0.90 -1.16
N SER A 152 -8.31 1.20 -1.08
CA SER A 152 -9.11 1.14 -2.29
C SER A 152 -8.37 2.05 -3.27
N SER A 153 -7.92 1.51 -4.40
CA SER A 153 -7.68 2.39 -5.54
C SER A 153 -9.02 3.07 -5.75
N ASN A 154 -9.15 4.31 -5.27
CA ASN A 154 -10.23 5.17 -5.70
C ASN A 154 -9.97 5.27 -7.21
N TYR A 155 -10.64 4.42 -7.99
CA TYR A 155 -10.87 4.68 -9.39
C TYR A 155 -11.76 5.92 -9.37
N GLN A 156 -11.13 7.08 -9.21
CA GLN A 156 -11.70 8.30 -9.73
C GLN A 156 -11.78 8.01 -11.22
N ARG A 157 -12.99 7.73 -11.68
CA ARG A 157 -13.30 7.85 -13.09
C ARG A 157 -12.84 9.26 -13.40
N VAL A 158 -11.68 9.40 -14.05
CA VAL A 158 -11.31 10.66 -14.67
C VAL A 158 -12.51 10.92 -15.54
N GLU A 159 -13.32 11.90 -15.15
CA GLU A 159 -14.27 12.48 -16.06
C GLU A 159 -13.38 12.91 -17.21
N THR A 160 -13.35 12.06 -18.24
CA THR A 160 -12.94 12.49 -19.55
C THR A 160 -13.96 13.55 -19.80
N LYS A 161 -13.55 14.80 -19.51
CA LYS A 161 -14.25 15.99 -19.95
C LYS A 161 -14.53 15.65 -21.39
N ALA A 162 -15.80 15.37 -21.69
CA ALA A 162 -16.21 15.08 -23.05
C ALA A 162 -15.51 16.15 -23.87
N ALA A 163 -14.90 15.77 -24.98
CA ALA A 163 -14.32 16.72 -25.90
C ALA A 163 -15.46 17.59 -26.48
N THR A 164 -16.08 18.41 -25.64
CA THR A 164 -17.00 19.48 -25.96
C THR A 164 -16.11 20.60 -26.46
N GLY A 165 -15.58 20.36 -27.66
CA GLY A 165 -14.47 21.12 -28.17
C GLY A 165 -13.89 20.56 -29.45
N LEU A 166 -14.67 19.90 -30.30
CA LEU A 166 -14.27 19.77 -31.69
C LEU A 166 -15.47 19.53 -32.60
N LEU A 167 -16.25 20.58 -32.82
CA LEU A 167 -16.94 20.92 -34.08
C LEU A 167 -17.85 22.13 -33.79
N LYS A 168 -17.24 23.28 -33.47
CA LYS A 168 -17.94 24.55 -33.70
C LYS A 168 -18.23 24.58 -35.20
N ILE A 169 -19.50 24.55 -35.57
CA ILE A 169 -19.97 24.65 -36.96
C ILE A 169 -19.40 25.91 -37.64
N GLU A 170 -19.06 26.95 -36.86
CA GLU A 170 -18.38 28.17 -37.32
C GLU A 170 -16.96 27.96 -37.87
N ALA A 171 -16.24 26.90 -37.47
CA ALA A 171 -14.91 26.59 -38.00
C ALA A 171 -14.93 25.97 -39.41
N LEU A 172 -16.10 25.53 -39.88
CA LEU A 172 -16.31 25.00 -41.24
C LEU A 172 -16.78 26.07 -42.24
N ALA A 173 -17.06 27.30 -41.80
CA ALA A 173 -17.49 28.39 -42.67
C ALA A 173 -16.53 28.66 -43.85
N PRO A 174 -15.19 28.64 -43.69
CA PRO A 174 -14.26 28.81 -44.81
C PRO A 174 -14.22 27.59 -45.75
N ILE A 175 -14.53 26.39 -45.25
CA ILE A 175 -14.46 25.14 -46.03
C ILE A 175 -15.71 24.99 -46.90
N ILE A 176 -16.88 25.35 -46.39
CA ILE A 176 -18.13 25.37 -47.17
C ILE A 176 -18.10 26.50 -48.22
N GLY A 177 -17.51 27.65 -47.89
CA GLY A 177 -17.31 28.75 -48.84
C GLY A 177 -16.33 28.44 -49.99
N SER A 178 -15.42 27.47 -49.80
CA SER A 178 -14.39 27.11 -50.79
C SER A 178 -14.86 26.08 -51.83
N CYS A 179 -15.95 25.34 -51.57
CA CYS A 179 -16.49 24.37 -52.53
C CYS A 179 -17.44 24.97 -53.56
N SER A 180 -17.99 26.17 -53.31
CA SER A 180 -18.83 26.86 -54.30
C SER A 180 -18.05 27.34 -55.52
N GLY A 181 -16.72 27.43 -55.44
CA GLY A 181 -15.85 27.82 -56.56
C GLY A 181 -15.37 26.65 -57.43
N LEU A 182 -15.51 25.39 -56.97
CA LEU A 182 -14.93 24.23 -57.68
C LEU A 182 -15.91 23.55 -58.66
N GLY A 183 -17.22 23.81 -58.51
CA GLY A 183 -18.23 23.29 -59.45
C GLY A 183 -18.07 23.83 -60.88
N GLY A 184 -17.54 25.04 -61.03
CA GLY A 184 -17.27 25.64 -62.35
C GLY A 184 -16.10 25.02 -63.10
N LEU A 185 -15.17 24.33 -62.40
CA LEU A 185 -13.99 23.71 -63.02
C LEU A 185 -14.23 22.26 -63.48
N LEU A 186 -15.40 21.68 -63.17
CA LEU A 186 -15.75 20.27 -63.44
C LEU A 186 -16.88 20.09 -64.47
N ALA A 187 -17.37 21.17 -65.07
CA ALA A 187 -18.48 21.12 -66.03
C ALA A 187 -18.01 20.88 -67.49
N GLY A 188 -16.92 20.13 -67.73
CA GLY A 188 -16.37 19.95 -69.09
C GLY A 188 -15.86 18.54 -69.40
N ASN A 189 -16.49 17.85 -70.36
CA ASN A 189 -16.02 16.52 -70.81
C ASN A 189 -14.78 16.63 -71.74
N GLY A 190 -13.63 16.98 -71.16
CA GLY A 190 -12.35 17.10 -71.89
C GLY A 190 -11.23 16.24 -71.29
N PRO A 191 -10.23 15.83 -72.09
CA PRO A 191 -9.13 14.96 -71.65
C PRO A 191 -8.29 15.54 -70.50
N ILE A 192 -8.22 16.88 -70.38
CA ILE A 192 -7.52 17.57 -69.28
C ILE A 192 -8.26 17.39 -67.95
N GLN A 193 -9.60 17.30 -67.96
CA GLN A 193 -10.38 17.09 -66.74
C GLN A 193 -10.20 15.68 -66.18
N TRP A 194 -10.12 14.67 -67.06
CA TRP A 194 -9.80 13.30 -66.66
C TRP A 194 -8.39 13.18 -66.07
N ALA A 195 -7.43 13.95 -66.58
CA ALA A 195 -6.09 14.01 -66.00
C ALA A 195 -6.10 14.63 -64.59
N LEU A 196 -6.82 15.74 -64.39
CA LEU A 196 -6.97 16.37 -63.08
C LEU A 196 -7.72 15.49 -62.08
N ALA A 197 -8.80 14.83 -62.51
CA ALA A 197 -9.54 13.87 -61.70
C ALA A 197 -8.64 12.69 -61.28
N GLY A 198 -7.81 12.17 -62.20
CA GLY A 198 -6.84 11.12 -61.89
C GLY A 198 -5.82 11.53 -60.83
N ILE A 199 -5.28 12.75 -60.92
CA ILE A 199 -4.33 13.28 -59.93
C ILE A 199 -5.00 13.41 -58.55
N MET A 200 -6.24 13.90 -58.50
CA MET A 200 -6.99 14.03 -57.23
C MET A 200 -7.26 12.68 -56.57
N VAL A 201 -7.64 11.67 -57.34
CA VAL A 201 -7.85 10.30 -56.82
C VAL A 201 -6.54 9.71 -56.28
N LEU A 202 -5.42 9.89 -57.00
CA LEU A 202 -4.11 9.44 -56.52
C LEU A 202 -3.70 10.13 -55.22
N ALA A 203 -3.93 11.44 -55.09
CA ALA A 203 -3.65 12.18 -53.86
C ALA A 203 -4.53 11.72 -52.69
N ALA A 204 -5.79 11.38 -52.95
CA ALA A 204 -6.68 10.81 -51.93
C ALA A 204 -6.20 9.42 -51.48
N CYS A 205 -5.80 8.55 -52.42
CA CYS A 205 -5.29 7.22 -52.12
C CYS A 205 -3.98 7.27 -51.31
N THR A 206 -3.04 8.14 -51.66
CA THR A 206 -1.78 8.29 -50.89
C THR A 206 -2.04 8.80 -49.47
N GLY A 207 -2.98 9.72 -49.29
CA GLY A 207 -3.43 10.19 -47.96
C GLY A 207 -3.99 9.06 -47.10
N ILE A 208 -4.84 8.20 -47.66
CA ILE A 208 -5.42 7.05 -46.95
C ILE A 208 -4.34 6.05 -46.53
N VAL A 209 -3.38 5.74 -47.40
CA VAL A 209 -2.25 4.84 -47.09
C VAL A 209 -1.37 5.41 -45.99
N PHE A 210 -1.08 6.72 -46.01
CA PHE A 210 -0.29 7.39 -44.97
C PHE A 210 -0.97 7.31 -43.60
N VAL A 211 -2.29 7.57 -43.55
CA VAL A 211 -3.09 7.45 -42.33
C VAL A 211 -3.12 6.00 -41.83
N ALA A 212 -3.35 5.03 -42.72
CA ALA A 212 -3.37 3.61 -42.36
C ALA A 212 -2.01 3.13 -41.81
N LYS A 213 -0.89 3.63 -42.36
CA LYS A 213 0.46 3.32 -41.87
C LYS A 213 0.68 3.91 -40.46
N ARG A 214 0.29 5.16 -40.26
CA ARG A 214 0.41 5.84 -38.96
C ARG A 214 -0.40 5.16 -37.86
N PHE A 215 -1.58 4.62 -38.18
CA PHE A 215 -2.37 3.84 -37.21
C PHE A 215 -1.73 2.49 -36.85
N ARG A 216 -0.96 1.90 -37.77
CA ARG A 216 -0.28 0.61 -37.53
C ARG A 216 0.95 0.79 -36.63
N GLU A 217 1.64 1.92 -36.75
CA GLU A 217 2.80 2.29 -35.90
C GLU A 217 2.40 2.62 -34.45
N GLN A 218 1.17 3.09 -34.19
CA GLN A 218 0.67 3.36 -32.83
C GLN A 218 0.15 2.11 -32.08
N ARG A 219 0.11 0.93 -32.73
CA ARG A 219 -0.35 -0.34 -32.12
C ARG A 219 0.78 -1.30 -31.70
N LEU A 220 2.05 -0.91 -31.90
CA LEU A 220 3.24 -1.61 -31.38
C LEU A 220 3.75 -0.88 -30.13
#